data_AF-A0A2N9YJR7-F1
#
_entry.id   AF-A0A2N9YJR7-F1
#
_cell.length_a   1.000
_cell.length_b   1.000
_cell.length_c   1.000
_cell.angle_alpha   90.00
_cell.angle_beta   90.00
_cell.angle_gamma   90.00
#
_symmetry.space_group_name_H-M   'P 1'
#
loop_
_entity.id
_entity.type
_entity.pdbx_description
1 polymer ?
#
loop_
_entity_poly.entity_id
_entity_poly.type
_entity_poly.pdbx_seq_one_letter_code
_entity_poly.pdbx_strand_id
1 'polypeptide(L)'
;MSYSLNILASITLLSLPIVSVAETVSLPAYDADITQTSVSGLSSGAFMAAQFQVANSSKIIGAGIIAGGPFYCAGSYSFNTFLENAMNTCMHPLTASVAPQPDVLIKKAQEFASNNEVDALDNLQKEKIYIFSGQADRTVIPLVVDTTYQFYKQLNVPEENIKYVTTVNAGHAIITNNDNDVTCSLTAPPYINDCNFMQSHDILRHIYGNDLNPPAKPYHLSGDFVSFNQFEFIDSNRSSMSQTGFAYIPNSCNTEHCRVHVVFHGCEQGAKKIGNDYYSGTGYNELADTNNIIVLYPQVEPSNIPYNPKGCWDFWGYTSTNAQNPNFYSHTAPQISAVMKMVERLASSRAQH
;
A
#
# COMPACT_ATOMS: atom_id res chain seq x y z
N MET A 1 81.69 -29.53 22.33
CA MET A 1 81.03 -29.52 21.01
C MET A 1 79.55 -29.29 21.25
N SER A 2 79.11 -28.04 21.16
CA SER A 2 77.72 -27.64 21.40
C SER A 2 77.03 -27.44 20.06
N TYR A 3 75.93 -28.17 19.83
CA TYR A 3 75.07 -28.04 18.65
C TYR A 3 73.96 -27.02 18.94
N SER A 4 73.86 -25.98 18.11
CA SER A 4 72.75 -25.02 18.11
C SER A 4 71.70 -25.46 17.09
N LEU A 5 70.46 -25.66 17.54
CA LEU A 5 69.31 -26.05 16.73
C LEU A 5 68.55 -24.79 16.30
N ASN A 6 68.52 -24.49 14.99
CA ASN A 6 67.69 -23.41 14.43
C ASN A 6 66.33 -23.97 14.01
N ILE A 7 65.24 -23.51 14.64
CA ILE A 7 63.87 -23.81 14.26
C ILE A 7 63.37 -22.69 13.35
N LEU A 8 63.11 -22.99 12.07
CA LEU A 8 62.37 -22.09 11.18
C LEU A 8 60.87 -22.28 11.39
N ALA A 9 60.18 -21.23 11.82
CA ALA A 9 58.71 -21.17 11.83
C ALA A 9 58.19 -20.72 10.47
N SER A 10 57.43 -21.58 9.78
CA SER A 10 56.67 -21.21 8.58
C SER A 10 55.34 -20.57 9.00
N ILE A 11 55.14 -19.32 8.63
CA ILE A 11 53.87 -18.60 8.83
C ILE A 11 53.01 -18.83 7.59
N THR A 12 51.94 -19.62 7.72
CA THR A 12 50.92 -19.81 6.69
C THR A 12 49.88 -18.70 6.84
N LEU A 13 49.83 -17.76 5.88
CA LEU A 13 48.77 -16.74 5.81
C LEU A 13 47.46 -17.39 5.34
N LEU A 14 46.49 -17.52 6.25
CA LEU A 14 45.10 -17.86 5.92
C LEU A 14 44.41 -16.62 5.35
N SER A 15 44.09 -16.63 4.05
CA SER A 15 43.23 -15.63 3.42
C SER A 15 41.77 -15.88 3.80
N LEU A 16 41.23 -15.03 4.69
CA LEU A 16 39.80 -14.99 5.00
C LEU A 16 39.02 -14.44 3.79
N PRO A 17 37.89 -15.07 3.40
CA PRO A 17 37.05 -14.53 2.34
C PRO A 17 36.41 -13.22 2.81
N ILE A 18 36.64 -12.16 2.04
CA ILE A 18 35.95 -10.88 2.22
C ILE A 18 34.50 -11.11 1.79
N VAL A 19 33.59 -11.17 2.76
CA VAL A 19 32.16 -11.13 2.50
C VAL A 19 31.83 -9.69 2.07
N SER A 20 31.53 -9.49 0.80
CA SER A 20 31.00 -8.23 0.30
C SER A 20 29.63 -8.02 0.94
N VAL A 21 29.53 -7.01 1.81
CA VAL A 21 28.25 -6.54 2.34
C VAL A 21 27.55 -5.86 1.16
N ALA A 22 26.40 -6.40 0.74
CA ALA A 22 25.59 -5.77 -0.30
C ALA A 22 25.26 -4.34 0.14
N GLU A 23 25.57 -3.37 -0.73
CA GLU A 23 25.34 -1.96 -0.47
C GLU A 23 23.83 -1.72 -0.31
N THR A 24 23.41 -1.18 0.82
CA THR A 24 22.00 -0.89 1.08
C THR A 24 21.58 0.31 0.24
N VAL A 25 20.82 0.07 -0.84
CA VAL A 25 20.31 1.12 -1.72
C VAL A 25 19.29 1.96 -0.95
N SER A 26 19.56 3.27 -0.83
CA SER A 26 18.60 4.25 -0.29
C SER A 26 17.58 4.61 -1.36
N LEU A 27 16.36 5.01 -0.97
CA LEU A 27 15.38 5.51 -1.93
C LEU A 27 15.87 6.86 -2.51
N PRO A 28 16.06 6.98 -3.85
CA PRO A 28 16.50 8.24 -4.45
C PRO A 28 15.42 9.33 -4.39
N ALA A 29 15.86 10.58 -4.49
CA ALA A 29 14.99 11.75 -4.57
C ALA A 29 14.81 12.17 -6.04
N TYR A 30 13.59 12.56 -6.43
CA TYR A 30 13.23 12.81 -7.83
C TYR A 30 12.62 14.19 -8.09
N ASP A 31 12.47 15.03 -7.06
CA ASP A 31 11.75 16.32 -7.16
C ASP A 31 10.29 16.13 -7.62
N ALA A 32 9.67 15.05 -7.11
CA ALA A 32 8.27 14.73 -7.38
C ALA A 32 7.32 15.74 -6.73
N ASP A 33 6.21 16.05 -7.41
CA ASP A 33 5.17 16.91 -6.87
C ASP A 33 4.35 16.14 -5.82
N ILE A 34 4.68 16.37 -4.55
CA ILE A 34 4.00 15.76 -3.41
C ILE A 34 2.51 16.10 -3.35
N THR A 35 2.10 17.24 -3.92
CA THR A 35 0.69 17.67 -3.91
C THR A 35 -0.16 16.98 -4.96
N GLN A 36 0.47 16.13 -5.80
CA GLN A 36 -0.18 15.29 -6.80
C GLN A 36 -0.05 13.80 -6.44
N THR A 37 0.14 13.49 -5.16
CA THR A 37 0.24 12.12 -4.67
C THR A 37 -1.13 11.47 -4.66
N SER A 38 -1.21 10.20 -5.04
CA SER A 38 -2.41 9.38 -4.86
C SER A 38 -2.06 8.01 -4.33
N VAL A 39 -3.06 7.23 -3.94
CA VAL A 39 -2.87 5.93 -3.30
C VAL A 39 -3.87 4.90 -3.79
N SER A 40 -3.53 3.63 -3.77
CA SER A 40 -4.47 2.54 -3.94
C SER A 40 -4.04 1.29 -3.19
N GLY A 41 -4.95 0.33 -3.05
CA GLY A 41 -4.59 -0.98 -2.55
C GLY A 41 -5.72 -1.99 -2.59
N LEU A 42 -5.34 -3.24 -2.33
CA LEU A 42 -6.24 -4.40 -2.24
C LEU A 42 -6.33 -4.91 -0.81
N SER A 43 -7.53 -5.33 -0.36
CA SER A 43 -7.70 -6.05 0.91
C SER A 43 -7.20 -5.23 2.11
N SER A 44 -6.31 -5.76 2.96
CA SER A 44 -5.64 -4.96 4.01
C SER A 44 -4.94 -3.71 3.45
N GLY A 45 -4.39 -3.80 2.24
CA GLY A 45 -3.81 -2.66 1.54
C GLY A 45 -4.86 -1.62 1.13
N ALA A 46 -6.11 -2.03 0.88
CA ALA A 46 -7.22 -1.11 0.63
C ALA A 46 -7.66 -0.39 1.92
N PHE A 47 -7.69 -1.08 3.05
CA PHE A 47 -7.88 -0.44 4.37
C PHE A 47 -6.75 0.55 4.67
N MET A 48 -5.50 0.17 4.39
CA MET A 48 -4.36 1.07 4.52
C MET A 48 -4.43 2.25 3.55
N ALA A 49 -4.89 2.05 2.30
CA ALA A 49 -5.07 3.14 1.34
C ALA A 49 -6.07 4.18 1.87
N ALA A 50 -7.21 3.74 2.40
CA ALA A 50 -8.20 4.63 3.03
C ALA A 50 -7.61 5.36 4.26
N GLN A 51 -6.86 4.65 5.12
CA GLN A 51 -6.20 5.26 6.28
C GLN A 51 -5.12 6.27 5.88
N PHE A 52 -4.26 5.92 4.94
CA PHE A 52 -3.18 6.76 4.45
C PHE A 52 -3.71 8.03 3.78
N GLN A 53 -4.78 7.88 2.98
CA GLN A 53 -5.50 8.99 2.36
C GLN A 53 -6.08 9.93 3.41
N VAL A 54 -6.94 9.43 4.31
CA VAL A 54 -7.60 10.28 5.32
C VAL A 54 -6.57 10.95 6.21
N ALA A 55 -5.56 10.21 6.65
CA ALA A 55 -4.45 10.76 7.42
C ALA A 55 -3.80 11.92 6.67
N ASN A 56 -3.39 11.76 5.41
CA ASN A 56 -2.57 12.75 4.71
C ASN A 56 -3.30 13.52 3.60
N SER A 57 -4.63 13.70 3.71
CA SER A 57 -5.49 14.26 2.67
C SER A 57 -5.10 15.66 2.16
N SER A 58 -4.26 16.40 2.90
CA SER A 58 -3.68 17.66 2.41
C SER A 58 -2.69 17.49 1.26
N LYS A 59 -2.14 16.29 1.06
CA LYS A 59 -1.16 15.94 0.02
C LYS A 59 -1.69 14.89 -0.98
N ILE A 60 -2.88 14.33 -0.73
CA ILE A 60 -3.47 13.26 -1.53
C ILE A 60 -4.57 13.81 -2.42
N ILE A 61 -4.58 13.44 -3.69
CA ILE A 61 -5.59 13.88 -4.67
C ILE A 61 -6.61 12.80 -5.03
N GLY A 62 -6.40 11.57 -4.57
CA GLY A 62 -7.31 10.46 -4.85
C GLY A 62 -6.85 9.13 -4.27
N ALA A 63 -7.81 8.21 -4.15
CA ALA A 63 -7.63 6.90 -3.58
C ALA A 63 -8.35 5.80 -4.37
N GLY A 64 -7.71 4.63 -4.52
CA GLY A 64 -8.31 3.40 -5.05
C GLY A 64 -8.47 2.33 -3.97
N ILE A 65 -9.72 1.99 -3.63
CA ILE A 65 -10.05 1.03 -2.56
C ILE A 65 -10.62 -0.25 -3.18
N ILE A 66 -9.80 -1.29 -3.29
CA ILE A 66 -10.17 -2.56 -3.95
C ILE A 66 -10.47 -3.62 -2.87
N ALA A 67 -11.72 -4.09 -2.80
CA ALA A 67 -12.15 -5.10 -1.82
C ALA A 67 -11.65 -4.81 -0.39
N GLY A 68 -11.80 -3.56 0.02
CA GLY A 68 -11.49 -3.04 1.36
C GLY A 68 -12.72 -2.51 2.08
N GLY A 69 -12.51 -1.86 3.21
CA GLY A 69 -13.58 -1.25 4.00
C GLY A 69 -13.33 0.23 4.30
N PRO A 70 -14.27 0.88 5.00
CA PRO A 70 -14.18 2.30 5.33
C PRO A 70 -12.99 2.60 6.26
N PHE A 71 -12.57 3.87 6.27
CA PHE A 71 -11.60 4.39 7.24
C PHE A 71 -11.97 4.00 8.67
N TYR A 72 -10.97 3.54 9.43
CA TYR A 72 -11.12 3.14 10.83
C TYR A 72 -12.15 2.02 11.09
N CYS A 73 -12.48 1.19 10.09
CA CYS A 73 -13.51 0.16 10.20
C CYS A 73 -13.44 -0.69 11.48
N ALA A 74 -12.24 -1.08 11.91
CA ALA A 74 -12.02 -1.89 13.12
C ALA A 74 -12.51 -1.22 14.42
N GLY A 75 -12.79 0.08 14.40
CA GLY A 75 -13.40 0.84 15.50
C GLY A 75 -14.92 0.91 15.47
N SER A 76 -15.60 0.18 14.59
CA SER A 76 -17.07 0.25 14.44
C SER A 76 -17.84 -0.08 15.73
N TYR A 77 -17.36 -1.07 16.51
CA TYR A 77 -18.02 -1.51 17.73
C TYR A 77 -17.04 -1.50 18.90
N SER A 78 -17.26 -0.59 19.86
CA SER A 78 -16.36 -0.38 21.01
C SER A 78 -16.35 -1.52 22.03
N PHE A 79 -17.35 -2.40 22.01
CA PHE A 79 -17.42 -3.58 22.88
C PHE A 79 -16.61 -4.77 22.35
N ASN A 80 -16.19 -4.73 21.08
CA ASN A 80 -15.28 -5.71 20.49
C ASN A 80 -13.85 -5.17 20.52
N THR A 81 -12.87 -6.07 20.53
CA THR A 81 -11.50 -5.70 20.21
C THR A 81 -11.38 -5.26 18.75
N PHE A 82 -10.37 -4.43 18.44
CA PHE A 82 -10.09 -4.02 17.07
C PHE A 82 -9.85 -5.22 16.13
N LEU A 83 -9.17 -6.26 16.61
CA LEU A 83 -8.94 -7.48 15.82
C LEU A 83 -10.24 -8.24 15.56
N GLU A 84 -11.15 -8.35 16.53
CA GLU A 84 -12.45 -9.00 16.32
C GLU A 84 -13.30 -8.24 15.29
N ASN A 85 -13.32 -6.90 15.36
CA ASN A 85 -13.98 -6.11 14.32
C ASN A 85 -13.30 -6.29 12.96
N ALA A 86 -11.97 -6.27 12.91
CA ALA A 86 -11.21 -6.45 11.68
C ALA A 86 -11.52 -7.81 11.01
N MET A 87 -11.56 -8.90 11.78
CA MET A 87 -11.77 -10.25 11.24
C MET A 87 -13.24 -10.58 10.93
N ASN A 88 -14.19 -9.86 11.54
CA ASN A 88 -15.63 -10.11 11.37
C ASN A 88 -16.31 -8.92 10.70
N THR A 89 -16.63 -7.88 11.48
CA THR A 89 -17.32 -6.65 11.05
C THR A 89 -16.81 -6.11 9.72
N CYS A 90 -15.48 -6.04 9.55
CA CYS A 90 -14.80 -5.43 8.41
C CYS A 90 -14.50 -6.39 7.27
N MET A 91 -14.90 -7.66 7.34
CA MET A 91 -14.59 -8.65 6.31
C MET A 91 -15.84 -9.39 5.89
N HIS A 92 -16.44 -10.12 6.83
CA HIS A 92 -17.59 -10.96 6.58
C HIS A 92 -18.53 -10.91 7.79
N PRO A 93 -19.23 -9.79 8.00
CA PRO A 93 -20.21 -9.68 9.07
C PRO A 93 -21.29 -10.75 8.90
N LEU A 94 -21.66 -11.41 10.00
CA LEU A 94 -22.67 -12.48 10.00
C LEU A 94 -24.03 -12.03 9.49
N THR A 95 -24.37 -10.76 9.71
CA THR A 95 -25.61 -10.13 9.27
C THR A 95 -25.38 -8.65 8.96
N ALA A 96 -26.30 -8.02 8.24
CA ALA A 96 -26.24 -6.58 7.96
C ALA A 96 -26.24 -5.70 9.23
N SER A 97 -26.81 -6.16 10.35
CA SER A 97 -26.85 -5.38 11.59
C SER A 97 -25.51 -5.30 12.33
N VAL A 98 -24.54 -6.15 11.96
CA VAL A 98 -23.18 -6.14 12.50
C VAL A 98 -22.13 -5.75 11.44
N ALA A 99 -22.58 -5.18 10.31
CA ALA A 99 -21.70 -4.55 9.34
C ALA A 99 -21.03 -3.29 9.92
N PRO A 100 -19.98 -2.73 9.26
CA PRO A 100 -19.34 -1.52 9.74
C PRO A 100 -20.32 -0.36 9.84
N GLN A 101 -20.13 0.52 10.83
CA GLN A 101 -21.09 1.59 11.17
C GLN A 101 -20.61 2.94 10.63
N PRO A 102 -21.07 3.40 9.45
CA PRO A 102 -20.51 4.61 8.82
C PRO A 102 -20.61 5.85 9.71
N ASP A 103 -21.75 6.05 10.39
CA ASP A 103 -21.98 7.21 11.26
C ASP A 103 -20.99 7.26 12.45
N VAL A 104 -20.66 6.09 13.02
CA VAL A 104 -19.66 5.98 14.11
C VAL A 104 -18.27 6.28 13.58
N LEU A 105 -17.93 5.75 12.41
CA LEU A 105 -16.63 5.93 11.79
C LEU A 105 -16.40 7.39 11.38
N ILE A 106 -17.43 8.09 10.90
CA ILE A 106 -17.35 9.52 10.56
C ILE A 106 -17.19 10.37 11.80
N LYS A 107 -17.95 10.09 12.85
CA LYS A 107 -17.77 10.79 14.13
C LYS A 107 -16.35 10.60 14.67
N LYS A 108 -15.77 9.41 14.52
CA LYS A 108 -14.39 9.13 14.89
C LYS A 108 -13.39 9.86 14.00
N ALA A 109 -13.59 9.88 12.68
CA ALA A 109 -12.75 10.66 11.77
C ALA A 109 -12.76 12.15 12.13
N GLN A 110 -13.92 12.72 12.49
CA GLN A 110 -14.04 14.11 12.93
C GLN A 110 -13.29 14.37 14.24
N GLU A 111 -13.39 13.44 15.20
CA GLU A 111 -12.64 13.49 16.46
C GLU A 111 -11.13 13.48 16.19
N PHE A 112 -10.64 12.54 15.37
CA PHE A 112 -9.24 12.44 15.01
C PHE A 112 -8.73 13.70 14.28
N ALA A 113 -9.52 14.26 13.37
CA ALA A 113 -9.19 15.51 12.70
C ALA A 113 -9.11 16.69 13.69
N SER A 114 -10.06 16.77 14.63
CA SER A 114 -10.05 17.81 15.67
C SER A 114 -8.86 17.73 16.62
N ASN A 115 -8.30 16.52 16.78
CA ASN A 115 -7.10 16.25 17.57
C ASN A 115 -5.80 16.41 16.75
N ASN A 116 -5.87 16.74 15.46
CA ASN A 116 -4.74 16.74 14.51
C ASN A 116 -4.04 15.38 14.38
N GLU A 117 -4.78 14.29 14.56
CA GLU A 117 -4.28 12.93 14.31
C GLU A 117 -4.38 12.55 12.83
N VAL A 118 -5.30 13.18 12.10
CA VAL A 118 -5.48 13.11 10.64
C VAL A 118 -5.74 14.52 10.10
N ASP A 119 -5.56 14.72 8.80
CA ASP A 119 -5.87 15.97 8.12
C ASP A 119 -7.38 16.31 8.15
N ALA A 120 -7.71 17.57 7.84
CA ALA A 120 -9.08 18.05 7.77
C ALA A 120 -9.90 17.27 6.72
N LEU A 121 -11.06 16.74 7.13
CA LEU A 121 -11.89 15.89 6.28
C LEU A 121 -12.47 16.62 5.04
N ASP A 122 -12.54 17.95 5.06
CA ASP A 122 -12.99 18.75 3.91
C ASP A 122 -12.05 18.62 2.69
N ASN A 123 -10.80 18.17 2.89
CA ASN A 123 -9.89 17.86 1.79
C ASN A 123 -10.44 16.75 0.90
N LEU A 124 -11.08 15.73 1.49
CA LEU A 124 -11.60 14.55 0.79
C LEU A 124 -12.65 14.92 -0.27
N GLN A 125 -13.37 16.04 -0.10
CA GLN A 125 -14.39 16.50 -1.05
C GLN A 125 -13.81 16.86 -2.43
N LYS A 126 -12.51 17.14 -2.50
CA LYS A 126 -11.80 17.48 -3.74
C LYS A 126 -11.16 16.26 -4.41
N GLU A 127 -11.08 15.15 -3.69
CA GLU A 127 -10.34 13.97 -4.11
C GLU A 127 -11.18 13.06 -5.02
N LYS A 128 -10.49 12.29 -5.87
CA LYS A 128 -11.10 11.27 -6.74
C LYS A 128 -11.02 9.89 -6.10
N ILE A 129 -12.18 9.28 -5.85
CA ILE A 129 -12.29 8.01 -5.13
C ILE A 129 -12.74 6.90 -6.09
N TYR A 130 -11.91 5.89 -6.28
CA TYR A 130 -12.28 4.65 -6.96
C TYR A 130 -12.56 3.57 -5.90
N ILE A 131 -13.71 2.91 -5.98
CA ILE A 131 -14.11 1.84 -5.07
C ILE A 131 -14.47 0.62 -5.90
N PHE A 132 -13.99 -0.56 -5.52
CA PHE A 132 -14.31 -1.80 -6.22
C PHE A 132 -14.77 -2.91 -5.29
N SER A 133 -15.89 -3.54 -5.66
CA SER A 133 -16.43 -4.74 -5.02
C SER A 133 -16.70 -5.83 -6.05
N GLY A 134 -16.07 -7.00 -5.87
CA GLY A 134 -16.34 -8.18 -6.69
C GLY A 134 -17.59 -8.93 -6.24
N GLN A 135 -18.48 -9.30 -7.16
CA GLN A 135 -19.73 -10.00 -6.82
C GLN A 135 -19.49 -11.40 -6.23
N ALA A 136 -18.36 -12.03 -6.56
CA ALA A 136 -17.95 -13.33 -6.05
C ALA A 136 -17.03 -13.22 -4.81
N ASP A 137 -16.71 -12.01 -4.33
CA ASP A 137 -15.91 -11.83 -3.13
C ASP A 137 -16.64 -12.39 -1.89
N ARG A 138 -15.97 -13.28 -1.16
CA ARG A 138 -16.45 -13.90 0.09
C ARG A 138 -15.50 -13.64 1.27
N THR A 139 -14.49 -12.82 1.07
CA THR A 139 -13.46 -12.44 2.04
C THR A 139 -13.76 -11.05 2.60
N VAL A 140 -13.89 -10.04 1.75
CA VAL A 140 -14.43 -8.72 2.11
C VAL A 140 -15.70 -8.54 1.29
N ILE A 141 -16.82 -8.98 1.87
CA ILE A 141 -18.07 -9.12 1.12
C ILE A 141 -18.62 -7.76 0.66
N PRO A 142 -19.44 -7.71 -0.40
CA PRO A 142 -19.98 -6.45 -0.92
C PRO A 142 -20.64 -5.56 0.13
N LEU A 143 -21.32 -6.14 1.13
CA LEU A 143 -21.90 -5.44 2.26
C LEU A 143 -20.90 -4.53 3.02
N VAL A 144 -19.63 -4.94 3.12
CA VAL A 144 -18.57 -4.13 3.75
C VAL A 144 -18.13 -3.00 2.82
N VAL A 145 -17.91 -3.32 1.55
CA VAL A 145 -17.45 -2.34 0.54
C VAL A 145 -18.50 -1.26 0.29
N ASP A 146 -19.79 -1.61 0.35
CA ASP A 146 -20.91 -0.66 0.32
C ASP A 146 -20.77 0.40 1.41
N THR A 147 -20.33 0.02 2.62
CA THR A 147 -20.09 0.99 3.70
C THR A 147 -18.93 1.93 3.40
N THR A 148 -17.92 1.50 2.64
CA THR A 148 -16.86 2.39 2.13
C THR A 148 -17.45 3.49 1.25
N TYR A 149 -18.33 3.13 0.31
CA TYR A 149 -19.04 4.11 -0.51
C TYR A 149 -19.89 5.06 0.34
N GLN A 150 -20.64 4.53 1.32
CA GLN A 150 -21.44 5.37 2.23
C GLN A 150 -20.58 6.32 3.06
N PHE A 151 -19.40 5.89 3.52
CA PHE A 151 -18.47 6.72 4.27
C PHE A 151 -18.08 7.98 3.49
N TYR A 152 -17.61 7.84 2.25
CA TYR A 152 -17.25 8.99 1.42
C TYR A 152 -18.46 9.86 1.07
N LYS A 153 -19.61 9.24 0.77
CA LYS A 153 -20.83 9.97 0.45
C LYS A 153 -21.31 10.84 1.63
N GLN A 154 -21.27 10.31 2.85
CA GLN A 154 -21.66 11.05 4.06
C GLN A 154 -20.65 12.15 4.45
N LEU A 155 -19.39 12.05 3.98
CA LEU A 155 -18.40 13.13 4.06
C LEU A 155 -18.54 14.18 2.94
N ASN A 156 -19.64 14.14 2.18
CA ASN A 156 -19.96 15.05 1.08
C ASN A 156 -18.94 15.03 -0.06
N VAL A 157 -18.25 13.90 -0.28
CA VAL A 157 -17.51 13.72 -1.53
C VAL A 157 -18.51 13.75 -2.69
N PRO A 158 -18.35 14.62 -3.70
CA PRO A 158 -19.27 14.72 -4.83
C PRO A 158 -19.41 13.38 -5.55
N GLU A 159 -20.62 13.05 -6.01
CA GLU A 159 -20.88 11.76 -6.67
C GLU A 159 -20.01 11.59 -7.94
N GLU A 160 -19.76 12.68 -8.68
CA GLU A 160 -18.88 12.70 -9.84
C GLU A 160 -17.39 12.44 -9.51
N ASN A 161 -17.01 12.54 -8.23
CA ASN A 161 -15.69 12.20 -7.75
C ASN A 161 -15.59 10.73 -7.33
N ILE A 162 -16.71 10.00 -7.20
CA ILE A 162 -16.73 8.61 -6.77
C ILE A 162 -17.05 7.69 -7.96
N LYS A 163 -16.11 6.81 -8.32
CA LYS A 163 -16.35 5.69 -9.24
C LYS A 163 -16.48 4.41 -8.43
N TYR A 164 -17.73 3.97 -8.20
CA TYR A 164 -18.02 2.72 -7.49
C TYR A 164 -18.36 1.58 -8.46
N VAL A 165 -17.48 0.58 -8.55
CA VAL A 165 -17.59 -0.55 -9.47
C VAL A 165 -18.03 -1.81 -8.73
N THR A 166 -19.23 -2.31 -9.03
CA THR A 166 -19.87 -3.47 -8.38
C THR A 166 -20.36 -4.55 -9.36
N THR A 167 -20.09 -4.36 -10.65
CA THR A 167 -20.68 -5.16 -11.74
C THR A 167 -19.79 -6.33 -12.18
N VAL A 168 -18.57 -6.43 -11.65
CA VAL A 168 -17.60 -7.45 -12.04
C VAL A 168 -17.78 -8.69 -11.17
N ASN A 169 -17.93 -9.86 -11.78
CA ASN A 169 -18.01 -11.15 -11.09
C ASN A 169 -16.64 -11.64 -10.60
N ALA A 170 -15.90 -10.76 -9.92
CA ALA A 170 -14.58 -11.05 -9.38
C ALA A 170 -14.67 -11.68 -7.99
N GLY A 171 -13.71 -12.56 -7.68
CA GLY A 171 -13.38 -12.96 -6.31
C GLY A 171 -12.63 -11.84 -5.55
N HIS A 172 -11.99 -12.21 -4.44
CA HIS A 172 -11.17 -11.30 -3.65
C HIS A 172 -9.77 -11.15 -4.27
N ALA A 173 -9.61 -10.21 -5.19
CA ALA A 173 -8.39 -10.01 -5.96
C ALA A 173 -8.29 -8.60 -6.56
N ILE A 174 -7.08 -8.24 -6.99
CA ILE A 174 -6.84 -7.13 -7.92
C ILE A 174 -6.99 -7.67 -9.34
N ILE A 175 -7.55 -6.85 -10.23
CA ILE A 175 -8.00 -7.31 -11.54
C ILE A 175 -7.03 -6.91 -12.66
N THR A 176 -6.71 -7.88 -13.51
CA THR A 176 -5.85 -7.75 -14.68
C THR A 176 -6.56 -8.27 -15.94
N ASN A 177 -5.83 -8.25 -17.05
CA ASN A 177 -6.22 -8.81 -18.35
C ASN A 177 -5.24 -9.88 -18.86
N ASN A 178 -4.50 -10.52 -17.96
CA ASN A 178 -3.51 -11.54 -18.31
C ASN A 178 -4.10 -12.93 -18.14
N ASP A 179 -4.22 -13.68 -19.25
CA ASP A 179 -4.84 -15.00 -19.30
C ASP A 179 -4.15 -16.09 -18.45
N ASN A 180 -2.94 -15.81 -17.95
CA ASN A 180 -2.21 -16.69 -17.03
C ASN A 180 -2.56 -16.44 -15.55
N ASP A 181 -3.31 -15.38 -15.24
CA ASP A 181 -3.72 -15.06 -13.88
C ASP A 181 -4.94 -15.90 -13.45
N VAL A 182 -5.30 -15.82 -12.17
CA VAL A 182 -6.41 -16.61 -11.62
C VAL A 182 -7.73 -16.21 -12.30
N THR A 183 -8.59 -17.18 -12.57
CA THR A 183 -9.90 -16.92 -13.21
C THR A 183 -10.73 -15.92 -12.40
N CYS A 184 -11.34 -14.93 -13.07
CA CYS A 184 -12.05 -13.79 -12.46
C CYS A 184 -12.81 -14.09 -11.15
N SER A 185 -13.71 -15.07 -11.13
CA SER A 185 -14.60 -15.33 -9.98
C SER A 185 -13.96 -16.08 -8.81
N LEU A 186 -12.72 -16.55 -8.94
CA LEU A 186 -12.07 -17.38 -7.92
C LEU A 186 -11.26 -16.52 -6.94
N THR A 187 -11.40 -16.77 -5.64
CA THR A 187 -10.47 -16.26 -4.63
C THR A 187 -9.37 -17.28 -4.40
N ALA A 188 -8.18 -17.06 -4.94
CA ALA A 188 -7.01 -17.91 -4.74
C ALA A 188 -5.71 -17.10 -4.86
N PRO A 189 -4.62 -17.53 -4.18
CA PRO A 189 -3.30 -16.96 -4.42
C PRO A 189 -2.92 -16.99 -5.92
N PRO A 190 -2.22 -15.96 -6.44
CA PRO A 190 -1.66 -14.81 -5.73
C PRO A 190 -2.66 -13.65 -5.49
N TYR A 191 -3.98 -13.90 -5.62
CA TYR A 191 -5.06 -12.91 -5.51
C TYR A 191 -4.93 -11.79 -6.56
N ILE A 192 -4.53 -12.19 -7.76
CA ILE A 192 -4.44 -11.40 -8.98
C ILE A 192 -5.24 -12.19 -10.01
N ASN A 193 -6.31 -11.58 -10.53
CA ASN A 193 -7.29 -12.28 -11.34
C ASN A 193 -7.45 -11.65 -12.72
N ASP A 194 -7.55 -12.49 -13.74
CA ASP A 194 -7.98 -12.05 -15.07
C ASP A 194 -9.50 -11.87 -15.11
N CYS A 195 -9.94 -10.62 -15.27
CA CYS A 195 -11.32 -10.31 -15.65
C CYS A 195 -11.39 -9.49 -16.96
N ASN A 196 -10.37 -9.61 -17.82
CA ASN A 196 -10.27 -8.95 -19.13
C ASN A 196 -10.16 -7.42 -19.09
N PHE A 197 -9.71 -6.81 -17.99
CA PHE A 197 -9.38 -5.39 -17.94
C PHE A 197 -8.33 -5.08 -16.85
N MET A 198 -7.53 -4.04 -17.06
CA MET A 198 -6.53 -3.61 -16.06
C MET A 198 -7.16 -2.60 -15.09
N GLN A 199 -7.45 -3.06 -13.87
CA GLN A 199 -8.06 -2.21 -12.84
C GLN A 199 -7.17 -1.05 -12.40
N SER A 200 -5.86 -1.24 -12.36
CA SER A 200 -4.88 -0.19 -12.11
C SER A 200 -5.02 0.98 -13.10
N HIS A 201 -5.25 0.69 -14.39
CA HIS A 201 -5.46 1.72 -15.40
C HIS A 201 -6.74 2.52 -15.12
N ASP A 202 -7.81 1.83 -14.75
CA ASP A 202 -9.09 2.42 -14.40
C ASP A 202 -9.00 3.33 -13.17
N ILE A 203 -8.22 2.92 -12.17
CA ILE A 203 -7.93 3.71 -10.95
C ILE A 203 -7.18 4.99 -11.32
N LEU A 204 -6.05 4.85 -12.04
CA LEU A 204 -5.21 5.99 -12.39
C LEU A 204 -5.93 6.99 -13.30
N ARG A 205 -6.75 6.52 -14.26
CA ARG A 205 -7.57 7.40 -15.11
C ARG A 205 -8.67 8.11 -14.33
N HIS A 206 -9.27 7.45 -13.34
CA HIS A 206 -10.25 8.11 -12.48
C HIS A 206 -9.61 9.22 -11.65
N ILE A 207 -8.41 8.98 -11.12
CA ILE A 207 -7.70 9.91 -10.24
C ILE A 207 -7.10 11.08 -11.02
N TYR A 208 -6.35 10.79 -12.08
CA TYR A 208 -5.53 11.77 -12.78
C TYR A 208 -6.19 12.35 -14.05
N GLY A 209 -7.32 11.78 -14.49
CA GLY A 209 -8.03 12.20 -15.70
C GLY A 209 -7.99 11.16 -16.81
N ASN A 210 -8.98 11.25 -17.72
CA ASN A 210 -9.10 10.30 -18.84
C ASN A 210 -8.14 10.60 -20.01
N ASP A 211 -7.49 11.77 -19.99
CA ASP A 211 -6.52 12.25 -20.98
C ASP A 211 -5.10 11.69 -20.78
N LEU A 212 -4.90 10.82 -19.78
CA LEU A 212 -3.66 10.05 -19.66
C LEU A 212 -3.33 9.31 -20.96
N ASN A 213 -2.06 9.34 -21.34
CA ASN A 213 -1.52 8.61 -22.48
C ASN A 213 -1.85 7.11 -22.39
N PRO A 214 -1.91 6.40 -23.53
CA PRO A 214 -2.05 4.94 -23.52
C PRO A 214 -0.92 4.27 -22.71
N PRO A 215 -1.18 3.11 -22.09
CA PRO A 215 -0.15 2.38 -21.35
C PRO A 215 0.97 1.91 -22.28
N ALA A 216 2.19 1.87 -21.75
CA ALA A 216 3.30 1.18 -22.38
C ALA A 216 2.97 -0.32 -22.56
N LYS A 217 3.69 -0.98 -23.47
CA LYS A 217 3.58 -2.43 -23.62
C LYS A 217 4.35 -3.10 -22.46
N PRO A 218 3.86 -4.20 -21.86
CA PRO A 218 4.47 -4.83 -20.66
C PRO A 218 5.97 -5.16 -20.74
N TYR A 219 6.52 -5.34 -21.95
CA TYR A 219 7.94 -5.64 -22.18
C TYR A 219 8.75 -4.46 -22.72
N HIS A 220 8.18 -3.26 -22.70
CA HIS A 220 8.75 -2.04 -23.26
C HIS A 220 8.63 -0.85 -22.28
N LEU A 221 8.67 -1.14 -20.98
CA LEU A 221 8.80 -0.15 -19.94
C LEU A 221 10.12 0.62 -20.12
N SER A 222 10.06 1.94 -20.06
CA SER A 222 11.24 2.80 -20.22
C SER A 222 12.06 2.95 -18.93
N GLY A 223 11.41 2.75 -17.79
CA GLY A 223 11.94 3.03 -16.45
C GLY A 223 12.58 1.83 -15.75
N ASP A 224 13.02 2.09 -14.52
CA ASP A 224 13.73 1.11 -13.68
C ASP A 224 12.93 0.74 -12.43
N PHE A 225 13.06 -0.52 -12.00
CA PHE A 225 12.66 -0.94 -10.66
C PHE A 225 13.79 -0.65 -9.67
N VAL A 226 13.52 0.22 -8.71
CA VAL A 226 14.39 0.51 -7.58
C VAL A 226 13.96 -0.34 -6.39
N SER A 227 14.83 -1.24 -5.94
CA SER A 227 14.70 -1.86 -4.61
C SER A 227 15.46 -1.01 -3.58
N PHE A 228 14.82 -0.64 -2.47
CA PHE A 228 15.43 0.23 -1.46
C PHE A 228 15.20 -0.28 -0.04
N ASN A 229 16.05 0.16 0.89
CA ASN A 229 15.94 -0.17 2.30
C ASN A 229 14.83 0.65 2.99
N GLN A 230 13.66 0.07 3.21
CA GLN A 230 12.54 0.70 3.90
C GLN A 230 12.81 0.96 5.38
N PHE A 231 13.74 0.25 6.01
CA PHE A 231 14.05 0.47 7.43
C PHE A 231 14.59 1.87 7.71
N GLU A 232 15.08 2.57 6.68
CA GLU A 232 15.44 3.99 6.76
C GLU A 232 14.26 4.88 7.20
N PHE A 233 13.02 4.46 6.91
CA PHE A 233 11.82 5.26 7.14
C PHE A 233 11.00 4.82 8.36
N ILE A 234 11.38 3.71 9.00
CA ILE A 234 10.57 3.07 10.04
C ILE A 234 11.09 3.43 11.43
N ASP A 235 10.33 4.28 12.14
CA ASP A 235 10.63 4.68 13.53
C ASP A 235 9.92 3.77 14.55
N SER A 236 9.88 2.47 14.31
CA SER A 236 9.20 1.52 15.19
C SER A 236 9.78 0.12 15.06
N ASN A 237 9.94 -0.57 16.18
CA ASN A 237 10.25 -2.00 16.20
C ASN A 237 9.00 -2.88 16.03
N ARG A 238 7.82 -2.30 15.81
CA ARG A 238 6.54 -2.98 15.63
C ARG A 238 5.84 -2.58 14.35
N SER A 239 6.53 -2.57 13.21
CA SER A 239 5.90 -2.23 11.92
C SER A 239 5.40 -3.45 11.15
N SER A 240 6.02 -4.62 11.29
CA SER A 240 5.84 -5.76 10.36
C SER A 240 6.17 -5.39 8.90
N MET A 241 6.81 -4.24 8.65
CA MET A 241 7.27 -3.85 7.33
C MET A 241 8.54 -4.61 6.96
N SER A 242 8.68 -4.94 5.67
CA SER A 242 9.89 -5.60 5.18
C SER A 242 11.08 -4.66 5.15
N GLN A 243 12.29 -5.19 5.21
CA GLN A 243 13.51 -4.40 4.99
C GLN A 243 13.52 -3.79 3.58
N THR A 244 13.03 -4.51 2.57
CA THR A 244 13.08 -4.07 1.18
C THR A 244 11.72 -3.59 0.70
N GLY A 245 11.70 -2.41 0.10
CA GLY A 245 10.56 -1.85 -0.64
C GLY A 245 10.93 -1.64 -2.10
N PHE A 246 9.94 -1.38 -2.93
CA PHE A 246 10.15 -1.23 -4.37
C PHE A 246 9.51 0.06 -4.88
N ALA A 247 10.10 0.63 -5.93
CA ALA A 247 9.49 1.70 -6.70
C ALA A 247 9.75 1.47 -8.19
N TYR A 248 8.78 1.79 -9.03
CA TYR A 248 8.97 1.91 -10.48
C TYR A 248 9.15 3.38 -10.85
N ILE A 249 10.26 3.69 -11.51
CA ILE A 249 10.65 5.06 -11.88
C ILE A 249 10.68 5.17 -13.41
N PRO A 250 9.67 5.78 -14.06
CA PRO A 250 9.72 6.08 -15.48
C PRO A 250 10.97 6.89 -15.84
N ASN A 251 11.56 6.64 -17.01
CA ASN A 251 12.80 7.34 -17.39
C ASN A 251 12.63 8.87 -17.47
N SER A 252 11.42 9.35 -17.80
CA SER A 252 11.11 10.79 -17.79
C SER A 252 11.28 11.44 -16.42
N CYS A 253 11.08 10.70 -15.31
CA CYS A 253 11.21 11.20 -13.95
C CYS A 253 12.66 11.51 -13.53
N ASN A 254 13.64 11.08 -14.32
CA ASN A 254 15.03 11.48 -14.13
C ASN A 254 15.27 12.96 -14.47
N THR A 255 14.44 13.54 -15.35
CA THR A 255 14.61 14.93 -15.81
C THR A 255 13.39 15.81 -15.54
N GLU A 256 12.18 15.26 -15.57
CA GLU A 256 10.91 15.98 -15.45
C GLU A 256 10.33 15.90 -14.03
N HIS A 257 9.36 16.76 -13.72
CA HIS A 257 8.57 16.60 -12.50
C HIS A 257 7.58 15.46 -12.68
N CYS A 258 7.55 14.57 -11.68
CA CYS A 258 6.65 13.43 -11.66
C CYS A 258 5.69 13.48 -10.48
N ARG A 259 4.59 12.74 -10.61
CA ARG A 259 3.63 12.49 -9.54
C ARG A 259 4.00 11.19 -8.83
N VAL A 260 3.41 10.93 -7.67
CA VAL A 260 3.61 9.66 -6.95
C VAL A 260 2.27 8.93 -6.79
N HIS A 261 2.22 7.66 -7.16
CA HIS A 261 1.13 6.76 -6.80
C HIS A 261 1.64 5.68 -5.85
N VAL A 262 1.09 5.61 -4.64
CA VAL A 262 1.44 4.58 -3.66
C VAL A 262 0.50 3.39 -3.81
N VAL A 263 1.04 2.18 -3.94
CA VAL A 263 0.25 0.96 -4.10
C VAL A 263 0.51 0.00 -2.95
N PHE A 264 -0.54 -0.28 -2.18
CA PHE A 264 -0.51 -1.23 -1.07
C PHE A 264 -1.02 -2.60 -1.50
N HIS A 265 -0.16 -3.62 -1.38
CA HIS A 265 -0.55 -5.01 -1.58
C HIS A 265 -1.50 -5.52 -0.47
N GLY A 266 -2.24 -6.58 -0.74
CA GLY A 266 -3.08 -7.25 0.26
C GLY A 266 -2.30 -8.21 1.17
N CYS A 267 -3.02 -8.84 2.10
CA CYS A 267 -2.47 -9.94 2.89
C CYS A 267 -1.90 -11.03 1.98
N GLU A 268 -0.78 -11.65 2.36
CA GLU A 268 -0.11 -12.70 1.58
C GLU A 268 0.36 -12.28 0.17
N GLN A 269 0.45 -10.98 -0.11
CA GLN A 269 0.90 -10.46 -1.41
C GLN A 269 2.20 -9.64 -1.35
N GLY A 270 2.85 -9.59 -0.19
CA GLY A 270 4.17 -8.99 -0.07
C GLY A 270 5.23 -9.78 -0.86
N ALA A 271 6.32 -9.13 -1.23
CA ALA A 271 7.33 -9.73 -2.11
C ALA A 271 8.00 -10.99 -1.55
N LYS A 272 8.06 -11.14 -0.22
CA LYS A 272 8.51 -12.39 0.43
C LYS A 272 7.58 -13.59 0.20
N LYS A 273 6.34 -13.35 -0.24
CA LYS A 273 5.31 -14.38 -0.43
C LYS A 273 5.06 -14.69 -1.90
N ILE A 274 5.01 -13.67 -2.76
CA ILE A 274 4.69 -13.83 -4.20
C ILE A 274 5.72 -13.18 -5.12
N GLY A 275 6.94 -12.91 -4.64
CA GLY A 275 8.00 -12.35 -5.48
C GLY A 275 7.63 -10.97 -6.01
N ASN A 276 7.74 -10.79 -7.33
CA ASN A 276 7.42 -9.53 -8.00
C ASN A 276 6.00 -9.43 -8.55
N ASP A 277 5.21 -10.51 -8.49
CA ASP A 277 3.90 -10.62 -9.15
C ASP A 277 3.00 -9.40 -8.92
N TYR A 278 2.95 -8.89 -7.68
CA TYR A 278 2.11 -7.73 -7.37
C TYR A 278 2.64 -6.42 -7.97
N TYR A 279 3.92 -6.09 -7.77
CA TYR A 279 4.46 -4.80 -8.18
C TYR A 279 4.89 -4.76 -9.65
N SER A 280 5.03 -5.90 -10.34
CA SER A 280 5.30 -5.95 -11.78
C SER A 280 4.15 -6.46 -12.64
N GLY A 281 3.16 -7.16 -12.07
CA GLY A 281 2.08 -7.80 -12.84
C GLY A 281 0.72 -7.12 -12.80
N THR A 282 0.55 -6.06 -12.00
CA THR A 282 -0.78 -5.44 -11.78
C THR A 282 -1.08 -4.24 -12.68
N GLY A 283 -0.22 -3.92 -13.64
CA GLY A 283 -0.48 -2.91 -14.70
C GLY A 283 -0.24 -1.45 -14.34
N TYR A 284 0.10 -1.13 -13.08
CA TYR A 284 0.33 0.25 -12.70
C TYR A 284 1.50 0.86 -13.47
N ASN A 285 2.58 0.09 -13.67
CA ASN A 285 3.82 0.58 -14.26
C ASN A 285 3.64 0.97 -15.72
N GLU A 286 2.86 0.21 -16.47
CA GLU A 286 2.61 0.43 -17.90
C GLU A 286 1.92 1.76 -18.14
N LEU A 287 0.91 2.09 -17.34
CA LEU A 287 0.26 3.39 -17.46
C LEU A 287 1.12 4.52 -16.86
N ALA A 288 1.85 4.24 -15.78
CA ALA A 288 2.72 5.20 -15.13
C ALA A 288 3.91 5.63 -16.02
N ASP A 289 4.47 4.70 -16.79
CA ASP A 289 5.64 4.88 -17.66
C ASP A 289 5.43 5.96 -18.73
N THR A 290 4.21 6.08 -19.23
CA THR A 290 3.85 7.04 -20.28
C THR A 290 3.23 8.33 -19.73
N ASN A 291 3.16 8.49 -18.40
CA ASN A 291 2.38 9.55 -17.76
C ASN A 291 3.10 10.25 -16.59
N ASN A 292 4.41 10.11 -16.45
CA ASN A 292 5.21 10.79 -15.42
C ASN A 292 4.69 10.49 -14.00
N ILE A 293 4.44 9.22 -13.70
CA ILE A 293 3.99 8.75 -12.39
C ILE A 293 5.05 7.80 -11.84
N ILE A 294 5.65 8.13 -10.71
CA ILE A 294 6.44 7.19 -9.93
C ILE A 294 5.45 6.28 -9.19
N VAL A 295 5.65 4.96 -9.26
CA VAL A 295 4.81 4.02 -8.50
C VAL A 295 5.60 3.46 -7.34
N LEU A 296 5.19 3.80 -6.12
CA LEU A 296 5.80 3.32 -4.88
C LEU A 296 5.06 2.08 -4.38
N TYR A 297 5.79 1.00 -4.09
CA TYR A 297 5.27 -0.27 -3.59
C TYR A 297 5.89 -0.60 -2.23
N PRO A 298 5.40 0.02 -1.15
CA PRO A 298 5.83 -0.34 0.19
C PRO A 298 5.51 -1.81 0.48
N GLN A 299 6.30 -2.46 1.34
CA GLN A 299 6.16 -3.88 1.64
C GLN A 299 5.96 -4.14 3.13
N VAL A 300 4.97 -4.96 3.45
CA VAL A 300 4.84 -5.64 4.74
C VAL A 300 5.09 -7.15 4.58
N GLU A 301 5.49 -7.78 5.67
CA GLU A 301 5.81 -9.21 5.70
C GLU A 301 5.19 -9.91 6.91
N PRO A 302 4.99 -11.24 6.84
CA PRO A 302 4.55 -12.02 7.99
C PRO A 302 5.42 -11.79 9.23
N SER A 303 4.79 -11.61 10.38
CA SER A 303 5.48 -11.43 11.66
C SER A 303 4.78 -12.18 12.80
N ASN A 304 5.58 -12.63 13.77
CA ASN A 304 5.10 -13.18 15.03
C ASN A 304 4.98 -12.09 16.11
N ILE A 305 5.83 -11.07 16.07
CA ILE A 305 5.82 -9.92 16.98
C ILE A 305 6.11 -8.65 16.17
N PRO A 306 5.15 -7.73 16.01
CA PRO A 306 3.74 -7.90 16.38
C PRO A 306 3.08 -9.04 15.59
N TYR A 307 2.02 -9.64 16.14
CA TYR A 307 1.38 -10.79 15.51
C TYR A 307 0.62 -10.39 14.24
N ASN A 308 1.16 -10.80 13.10
CA ASN A 308 0.63 -10.56 11.76
C ASN A 308 1.08 -11.70 10.83
N PRO A 309 0.58 -12.93 11.02
CA PRO A 309 1.11 -14.12 10.32
C PRO A 309 0.86 -14.10 8.80
N LYS A 310 -0.07 -13.25 8.32
CA LYS A 310 -0.40 -13.12 6.91
C LYS A 310 0.32 -11.96 6.21
N GLY A 311 1.10 -11.16 6.92
CA GLY A 311 1.74 -9.98 6.34
C GLY A 311 0.72 -9.02 5.75
N CYS A 312 -0.33 -8.71 6.52
CA CYS A 312 -1.31 -7.69 6.19
C CYS A 312 -0.80 -6.30 6.59
N TRP A 313 -1.35 -5.24 6.00
CA TRP A 313 -1.19 -3.88 6.52
C TRP A 313 -2.00 -3.69 7.81
N ASP A 314 -1.60 -2.74 8.65
CA ASP A 314 -2.25 -2.50 9.93
C ASP A 314 -3.53 -1.69 9.80
N PHE A 315 -4.65 -2.40 9.92
CA PHE A 315 -5.99 -1.82 10.02
C PHE A 315 -6.71 -2.21 11.32
N TRP A 316 -5.97 -2.73 12.31
CA TRP A 316 -6.53 -3.15 13.61
C TRP A 316 -5.66 -2.83 14.83
N GLY A 317 -4.59 -2.05 14.65
CA GLY A 317 -3.78 -1.52 15.75
C GLY A 317 -2.60 -2.39 16.18
N TYR A 318 -2.22 -3.41 15.42
CA TYR A 318 -1.17 -4.34 15.88
C TYR A 318 0.22 -3.70 15.97
N THR A 319 0.45 -2.62 15.21
CA THR A 319 1.71 -1.86 15.24
C THR A 319 1.79 -0.91 16.42
N SER A 320 0.66 -0.61 17.07
CA SER A 320 0.64 0.29 18.21
C SER A 320 1.22 -0.35 19.46
N THR A 321 1.92 0.47 20.25
CA THR A 321 2.40 0.07 21.58
C THR A 321 1.29 0.14 22.63
N ASN A 322 0.22 0.88 22.36
CA ASN A 322 -0.97 1.00 23.21
C ASN A 322 -2.15 0.26 22.55
N ALA A 323 -2.34 -1.01 22.89
CA ALA A 323 -3.41 -1.83 22.31
C ALA A 323 -4.82 -1.34 22.69
N GLN A 324 -4.96 -0.58 23.79
CA GLN A 324 -6.24 -0.03 24.23
C GLN A 324 -6.63 1.23 23.45
N ASN A 325 -5.65 2.02 23.03
CA ASN A 325 -5.85 3.23 22.23
C ASN A 325 -4.85 3.23 21.07
N PRO A 326 -5.03 2.34 20.08
CA PRO A 326 -4.08 2.21 18.99
C PRO A 326 -4.24 3.35 17.99
N ASN A 327 -3.15 3.74 17.35
CA ASN A 327 -3.07 4.89 16.46
C ASN A 327 -2.92 4.51 14.97
N PHE A 328 -3.34 3.31 14.56
CA PHE A 328 -3.11 2.76 13.20
C PHE A 328 -3.72 3.58 12.06
N TYR A 329 -4.57 4.55 12.38
CA TYR A 329 -5.24 5.46 11.46
C TYR A 329 -4.56 6.83 11.29
N SER A 330 -3.59 7.18 12.15
CA SER A 330 -3.07 8.54 12.27
C SER A 330 -1.81 8.79 11.43
N HIS A 331 -1.44 10.06 11.26
CA HIS A 331 -0.14 10.45 10.68
C HIS A 331 1.05 9.78 11.37
N THR A 332 0.92 9.48 12.66
CA THR A 332 1.99 8.92 13.49
C THR A 332 1.94 7.40 13.56
N ALA A 333 1.00 6.73 12.87
CA ALA A 333 0.99 5.29 12.78
C ALA A 333 2.32 4.80 12.19
N PRO A 334 2.95 3.75 12.74
CA PRO A 334 4.26 3.28 12.27
C PRO A 334 4.35 3.03 10.76
N GLN A 335 3.30 2.45 10.16
CA GLN A 335 3.27 2.18 8.72
C GLN A 335 2.94 3.43 7.88
N ILE A 336 1.95 4.22 8.30
CA ILE A 336 1.54 5.44 7.57
C ILE A 336 2.69 6.45 7.54
N SER A 337 3.32 6.70 8.70
CA SER A 337 4.45 7.62 8.80
C SER A 337 5.65 7.17 7.97
N ALA A 338 5.98 5.88 7.98
CA ALA A 338 7.08 5.35 7.18
C ALA A 338 6.84 5.55 5.68
N VAL A 339 5.63 5.25 5.20
CA VAL A 339 5.29 5.41 3.79
C VAL A 339 5.23 6.88 3.39
N MET A 340 4.72 7.77 4.25
CA MET A 340 4.72 9.20 3.98
C MET A 340 6.14 9.76 3.88
N LYS A 341 7.07 9.29 4.71
CA LYS A 341 8.49 9.66 4.58
C LYS A 341 9.14 9.16 3.29
N MET A 342 8.72 7.99 2.77
CA MET A 342 9.15 7.52 1.45
C MET A 342 8.66 8.45 0.34
N VAL A 343 7.40 8.89 0.42
CA VAL A 343 6.83 9.88 -0.52
C VAL A 343 7.57 11.23 -0.40
N GLU A 344 7.87 11.69 0.82
CA GLU A 344 8.65 12.91 1.06
C GLU A 344 10.08 12.80 0.54
N ARG A 345 10.70 11.61 0.62
CA ARG A 345 12.00 11.35 -0.01
C ARG A 345 11.92 11.49 -1.53
N LEU A 346 10.91 10.89 -2.18
CA LEU A 346 10.72 11.02 -3.63
C LEU A 346 10.50 12.48 -4.05
N ALA A 347 9.80 13.26 -3.22
CA ALA A 347 9.52 14.68 -3.42
C ALA A 347 10.67 15.63 -3.06
N SER A 348 11.71 15.14 -2.41
CA SER A 348 12.89 15.95 -2.08
C SER A 348 13.66 16.30 -3.36
N SER A 349 14.48 17.36 -3.29
CA SER A 349 15.27 17.81 -4.43
C SER A 349 16.09 16.67 -5.03
N ARG A 350 16.01 16.53 -6.36
CA ARG A 350 16.68 15.47 -7.10
C ARG A 350 18.16 15.42 -6.76
N ALA A 351 18.67 14.22 -6.52
CA ALA A 351 20.09 14.02 -6.34
C ALA A 351 20.81 14.45 -7.64
N GLN A 352 21.78 15.34 -7.54
CA GLN A 352 22.66 15.63 -8.68
C GLN A 352 23.55 14.40 -8.89
N HIS A 353 23.38 13.74 -10.03
CA HIS A 353 24.26 12.67 -10.48
C HIS A 353 25.52 13.22 -11.13
#